data_AF-F8P222-F1
#
_entry.id   AF-F8P222-F1
#
_cell.length_a   1.000
_cell.length_b   1.000
_cell.length_c   1.000
_cell.angle_alpha   90.00
_cell.angle_beta   90.00
_cell.angle_gamma   90.00
#
_symmetry.space_group_name_H-M   'P 1'
#
loop_
_entity.id
_entity.type
_entity.pdbx_description
1 polymer ?
#
loop_
_entity_poly.entity_id
_entity_poly.type
_entity_poly.pdbx_seq_one_letter_code
_entity_poly.pdbx_strand_id
1 'polypeptide(L)'
;MRVFNVLAPLGLGALACASSSSDCRCIYGETCWPNTTQFDQLQGQISQPLLHPLPPASPCYPPSDPSGNCTAVNQGWGDGNWRSSQDGAMQSTNWETFTFKNGTIDACYLNTTITKICEQGSVPVVGVDAREPSDIQAAVNFAVEHNLRLVVKNTGHDYLGRSTARGSFMIWTHNMKNITYNSSFVPEGAPATESYEAITLGAGVQWHEAYDAIQAQGRVMVGGASAGGSVGAAGGWVLGGGHSSLAPSFGLGADNVVEMGVVLSTGEYVVANSYQRPDLFWALRGGGGGTYGVVTHVTYHTYPSFPVAAVFFEANTTNTDVMQTVFTEFTRIHPAISDAGWSGYALISSEAMGFFYIAPNTSVAQANATFDPFFTFAQNLTSQGLIVSNYTVPFDSWYSWYTTLFNTTGQVGGNSQISSRLLPRESFENNYEQLAKTLFALPGGYSWNFVAGGEVSRIDPDSVAVNPAWRDALVEVAYGESWDEGATSGEIDALISQLKQSMAAVSAITPNSGAYYNEASLYEVDFQYTFFGEHYPSLLAIKDKYDPHRLFVVAKGVGSEEWDSELRCRS
;
A
#
# COMPACT_ATOMS: atom_id res chain seq x y z
N MET A 1 -70.42 -55.49 28.50
CA MET A 1 -70.02 -56.04 27.19
C MET A 1 -68.86 -55.15 26.71
N ARG A 2 -67.60 -55.57 26.92
CA ARG A 2 -66.65 -56.02 25.86
C ARG A 2 -66.34 -54.89 24.85
N VAL A 3 -65.12 -54.41 24.56
CA VAL A 3 -63.75 -54.97 24.51
C VAL A 3 -62.74 -53.81 24.29
N PHE A 4 -61.49 -53.99 24.72
CA PHE A 4 -60.28 -53.18 24.42
C PHE A 4 -59.75 -53.41 22.98
N ASN A 5 -59.14 -52.41 22.32
CA ASN A 5 -57.74 -52.46 21.78
C ASN A 5 -57.37 -51.34 20.76
N VAL A 6 -56.31 -50.59 21.09
CA VAL A 6 -55.04 -50.26 20.37
C VAL A 6 -55.02 -50.01 18.85
N LEU A 7 -54.43 -48.87 18.40
CA LEU A 7 -53.27 -48.78 17.47
C LEU A 7 -52.82 -47.33 17.09
N ALA A 8 -51.51 -47.09 17.35
CA ALA A 8 -50.44 -46.26 16.74
C ALA A 8 -50.66 -44.88 16.03
N PRO A 9 -49.72 -43.92 16.19
CA PRO A 9 -49.71 -42.63 15.47
C PRO A 9 -48.93 -42.70 14.14
N LEU A 10 -49.42 -42.01 13.11
CA LEU A 10 -48.72 -41.77 11.84
C LEU A 10 -48.18 -40.33 11.81
N GLY A 11 -46.89 -40.20 11.54
CA GLY A 11 -46.09 -39.00 11.74
C GLY A 11 -46.40 -37.84 10.81
N LEU A 12 -46.29 -36.63 11.36
CA LEU A 12 -46.10 -35.41 10.57
C LEU A 12 -44.64 -35.38 10.08
N GLY A 13 -44.45 -35.38 8.76
CA GLY A 13 -43.19 -35.02 8.15
C GLY A 13 -42.86 -33.56 8.50
N ALA A 14 -41.80 -33.37 9.28
CA ALA A 14 -41.18 -32.07 9.43
C ALA A 14 -40.62 -31.67 8.06
N LEU A 15 -41.10 -30.55 7.50
CA LEU A 15 -40.35 -29.82 6.50
C LEU A 15 -39.01 -29.47 7.13
N ALA A 16 -37.95 -30.08 6.64
CA ALA A 16 -36.60 -29.63 6.91
C ALA A 16 -36.52 -28.17 6.43
N CYS A 17 -36.31 -27.24 7.35
CA CYS A 17 -35.84 -25.91 7.01
C CYS A 17 -34.61 -26.08 6.12
N ALA A 18 -34.64 -25.44 4.95
CA ALA A 18 -33.48 -25.29 4.10
C ALA A 18 -32.31 -24.81 4.97
N SER A 19 -31.21 -25.56 4.90
CA SER A 19 -29.92 -25.20 5.46
C SER A 19 -29.56 -23.77 5.05
N SER A 20 -29.12 -22.95 6.01
CA SER A 20 -28.49 -21.66 5.74
C SER A 20 -27.40 -21.84 4.68
N SER A 21 -27.62 -21.35 3.46
CA SER A 21 -26.53 -21.18 2.51
C SER A 21 -25.58 -20.18 3.13
N SER A 22 -24.37 -20.61 3.46
CA SER A 22 -23.31 -19.69 3.87
C SER A 22 -23.03 -18.73 2.69
N ASP A 23 -23.11 -17.42 2.93
CA ASP A 23 -22.75 -16.34 1.98
C ASP A 23 -21.23 -16.29 1.77
N CYS A 24 -20.64 -17.40 1.33
CA CYS A 24 -19.22 -17.53 1.03
C CYS A 24 -18.94 -17.25 -0.43
N ARG A 25 -17.85 -16.53 -0.71
CA ARG A 25 -17.32 -16.39 -2.06
C ARG A 25 -16.85 -17.74 -2.60
N CYS A 26 -17.15 -17.98 -3.87
CA CYS A 26 -16.71 -19.13 -4.61
C CYS A 26 -15.21 -19.02 -4.91
N ILE A 27 -14.48 -20.10 -4.68
CA ILE A 27 -13.05 -20.21 -4.97
C ILE A 27 -12.76 -21.39 -5.88
N TYR A 28 -11.57 -21.38 -6.49
CA TYR A 28 -11.13 -22.45 -7.38
C TYR A 28 -11.19 -23.84 -6.72
N GLY A 29 -11.67 -24.82 -7.48
CA GLY A 29 -11.83 -26.20 -7.04
C GLY A 29 -13.21 -26.51 -6.43
N GLU A 30 -14.05 -25.51 -6.21
CA GLU A 30 -15.42 -25.71 -5.71
C GLU A 30 -16.43 -25.94 -6.83
N THR A 31 -17.57 -26.55 -6.50
CA THR A 31 -18.63 -26.86 -7.47
C THR A 31 -19.31 -25.62 -8.05
N CYS A 32 -19.24 -24.48 -7.36
CA CYS A 32 -19.72 -23.19 -7.85
C CYS A 32 -18.76 -22.53 -8.86
N TRP A 33 -17.53 -23.03 -8.99
CA TRP A 33 -16.51 -22.40 -9.83
C TRP A 33 -16.93 -22.49 -11.30
N PRO A 34 -16.79 -21.40 -12.09
CA PRO A 34 -17.22 -21.41 -13.48
C PRO A 34 -16.50 -22.50 -14.29
N ASN A 35 -17.25 -23.14 -15.19
CA ASN A 35 -16.68 -24.12 -16.10
C ASN A 35 -16.05 -23.44 -17.33
N THR A 36 -15.39 -24.23 -18.18
CA THR A 36 -14.71 -23.76 -19.39
C THR A 36 -15.62 -22.93 -20.29
N THR A 37 -16.87 -23.35 -20.52
CA THR A 37 -17.80 -22.61 -21.38
C THR A 37 -18.12 -21.22 -20.83
N GLN A 38 -18.22 -21.07 -19.51
CA GLN A 38 -18.47 -19.77 -18.88
C GLN A 38 -17.24 -18.86 -18.98
N PHE A 39 -16.04 -19.40 -18.78
CA PHE A 39 -14.80 -18.64 -19.03
C PHE A 39 -14.61 -18.27 -20.51
N ASP A 40 -15.00 -19.14 -21.45
CA ASP A 40 -14.98 -18.82 -22.90
C ASP A 40 -15.94 -17.67 -23.24
N GLN A 41 -17.06 -17.54 -22.53
CA GLN A 41 -17.97 -16.41 -22.68
C GLN A 41 -17.34 -15.10 -22.19
N LEU A 42 -16.70 -15.11 -21.01
CA LEU A 42 -15.94 -13.97 -20.53
C LEU A 42 -14.80 -13.61 -21.50
N GLN A 43 -14.07 -14.60 -21.99
CA GLN A 43 -13.00 -14.44 -22.98
C GLN A 43 -13.46 -13.70 -24.24
N GLY A 44 -14.71 -13.91 -24.67
CA GLY A 44 -15.31 -13.21 -25.80
C GLY A 44 -15.70 -11.75 -25.54
N GLN A 45 -15.65 -11.28 -24.28
CA GLN A 45 -16.02 -9.91 -23.87
C GLN A 45 -14.81 -9.03 -23.54
N ILE A 46 -13.63 -9.62 -23.36
CA ILE A 46 -12.41 -8.93 -22.95
C ILE A 46 -11.40 -8.85 -24.10
N SER A 47 -10.52 -7.85 -24.04
CA SER A 47 -9.58 -7.48 -25.09
C SER A 47 -8.35 -8.40 -25.16
N GLN A 48 -8.02 -9.11 -24.08
CA GLN A 48 -6.87 -10.01 -23.98
C GLN A 48 -7.29 -11.43 -23.62
N PRO A 49 -6.47 -12.46 -23.94
CA PRO A 49 -6.63 -13.79 -23.38
C PRO A 49 -6.73 -13.75 -21.85
N LEU A 50 -7.54 -14.63 -21.26
CA LEU A 50 -7.57 -14.84 -19.83
C LEU A 50 -6.16 -15.19 -19.33
N LEU A 51 -5.78 -14.58 -18.22
CA LEU A 51 -4.54 -14.88 -17.52
C LEU A 51 -4.70 -16.18 -16.74
N HIS A 52 -3.59 -16.89 -16.61
CA HIS A 52 -3.44 -18.05 -15.71
C HIS A 52 -2.21 -17.81 -14.83
N PRO A 53 -2.31 -16.95 -13.82
CA PRO A 53 -1.15 -16.51 -13.04
C PRO A 53 -0.51 -17.69 -12.32
N LEU A 54 0.83 -17.73 -12.39
CA LEU A 54 1.64 -18.72 -11.70
C LEU A 54 2.58 -18.04 -10.70
N PRO A 55 2.96 -18.72 -9.62
CA PRO A 55 3.99 -18.23 -8.74
C PRO A 55 5.27 -17.85 -9.53
N PRO A 56 5.92 -16.72 -9.23
CA PRO A 56 7.04 -16.22 -10.04
C PRO A 56 8.25 -17.17 -10.10
N ALA A 57 8.41 -18.02 -9.09
CA ALA A 57 9.46 -19.05 -9.06
C ALA A 57 9.10 -20.32 -9.86
N SER A 58 7.88 -20.47 -10.37
CA SER A 58 7.45 -21.67 -11.11
C SER A 58 8.33 -22.05 -12.31
N PRO A 59 8.95 -21.12 -13.07
CA PRO A 59 9.89 -21.50 -14.13
C PRO A 59 11.13 -22.25 -13.64
N CYS A 60 11.46 -22.17 -12.35
CA CYS A 60 12.55 -22.91 -11.72
C CYS A 60 12.20 -24.37 -11.38
N TYR A 61 10.95 -24.80 -11.62
CA TYR A 61 10.47 -26.12 -11.25
C TYR A 61 10.07 -26.99 -12.46
N PRO A 62 10.22 -28.32 -12.36
CA PRO A 62 10.94 -29.03 -11.30
C PRO A 62 12.46 -28.70 -11.34
N PRO A 63 13.19 -28.73 -10.21
CA PRO A 63 14.57 -28.23 -10.18
C PRO A 63 15.55 -29.05 -11.04
N SER A 64 15.21 -30.30 -11.33
CA SER A 64 15.98 -31.19 -12.21
C SER A 64 15.80 -30.88 -13.71
N ASP A 65 14.70 -30.24 -14.07
CA ASP A 65 14.35 -29.91 -15.46
C ASP A 65 13.42 -28.67 -15.45
N PRO A 66 13.97 -27.47 -15.17
CA PRO A 66 13.16 -26.25 -15.00
C PRO A 66 12.27 -25.99 -16.21
N SER A 67 10.98 -25.76 -15.95
CA SER A 67 9.97 -25.52 -17.00
C SER A 67 10.17 -24.22 -17.78
N GLY A 68 10.98 -23.29 -17.26
CA GLY A 68 11.32 -22.05 -17.94
C GLY A 68 12.66 -21.45 -17.52
N ASN A 69 12.81 -20.14 -17.71
CA ASN A 69 14.09 -19.46 -17.53
C ASN A 69 14.34 -19.08 -16.06
N CYS A 70 14.77 -20.05 -15.25
CA CYS A 70 15.08 -19.81 -13.83
C CYS A 70 16.20 -18.76 -13.63
N THR A 71 17.14 -18.61 -14.57
CA THR A 71 18.18 -17.58 -14.48
C THR A 71 17.59 -16.18 -14.53
N ALA A 72 16.61 -15.94 -15.42
CA ALA A 72 15.92 -14.65 -15.49
C ALA A 72 15.11 -14.36 -14.21
N VAL A 73 14.46 -15.38 -13.64
CA VAL A 73 13.77 -15.26 -12.35
C VAL A 73 14.72 -14.82 -11.24
N ASN A 74 15.88 -15.49 -11.12
CA ASN A 74 16.88 -15.14 -10.09
C ASN A 74 17.43 -13.71 -10.27
N GLN A 75 17.63 -13.27 -11.52
CA GLN A 75 18.13 -11.92 -11.80
C GLN A 75 17.09 -10.84 -11.50
N GLY A 76 15.82 -11.09 -11.81
CA GLY A 76 14.72 -10.13 -11.61
C GLY A 76 14.12 -10.14 -10.21
N TRP A 77 14.44 -11.12 -9.36
CA TRP A 77 13.70 -11.39 -8.13
C TRP A 77 13.57 -10.18 -7.20
N GLY A 78 14.64 -9.38 -7.05
CA GLY A 78 14.68 -8.17 -6.23
C GLY A 78 14.41 -6.86 -7.00
N ASP A 79 14.02 -6.94 -8.28
CA ASP A 79 13.66 -5.79 -9.10
C ASP A 79 12.13 -5.58 -9.07
N GLY A 80 11.68 -4.48 -8.48
CA GLY A 80 10.26 -4.18 -8.37
C GLY A 80 9.55 -3.99 -9.70
N ASN A 81 10.23 -3.48 -10.73
CA ASN A 81 9.64 -3.34 -12.06
C ASN A 81 9.45 -4.71 -12.70
N TRP A 82 10.46 -5.59 -12.61
CA TRP A 82 10.35 -6.97 -13.08
C TRP A 82 9.21 -7.72 -12.36
N ARG A 83 9.15 -7.65 -11.03
CA ARG A 83 8.09 -8.30 -10.24
C ARG A 83 6.71 -7.76 -10.59
N SER A 84 6.55 -6.43 -10.68
CA SER A 84 5.26 -5.81 -11.01
C SER A 84 4.72 -6.24 -12.38
N SER A 85 5.62 -6.62 -13.29
CA SER A 85 5.30 -7.10 -14.64
C SER A 85 4.96 -8.60 -14.69
N GLN A 86 5.06 -9.33 -13.57
CA GLN A 86 4.56 -10.70 -13.46
C GLN A 86 3.16 -10.68 -12.87
N ASP A 87 2.19 -11.31 -13.54
CA ASP A 87 0.79 -11.38 -13.10
C ASP A 87 0.64 -12.11 -11.74
N GLY A 88 1.47 -13.10 -11.46
CA GLY A 88 1.45 -13.85 -10.20
C GLY A 88 2.32 -13.30 -9.06
N ALA A 89 3.14 -12.26 -9.30
CA ALA A 89 4.05 -11.75 -8.26
C ALA A 89 3.41 -10.71 -7.34
N MET A 90 3.88 -10.73 -6.10
CA MET A 90 3.78 -9.65 -5.11
C MET A 90 5.19 -9.15 -4.80
N GLN A 91 5.31 -7.93 -4.27
CA GLN A 91 6.60 -7.36 -3.92
C GLN A 91 7.14 -7.94 -2.60
N SER A 92 6.25 -8.19 -1.64
CA SER A 92 6.55 -9.01 -0.46
C SER A 92 6.11 -10.46 -0.70
N THR A 93 7.07 -11.39 -0.69
CA THR A 93 6.88 -12.77 -1.16
C THR A 93 6.03 -13.62 -0.22
N ASN A 94 5.87 -13.20 1.04
CA ASN A 94 4.97 -13.87 1.97
C ASN A 94 3.49 -13.76 1.56
N TRP A 95 3.14 -12.84 0.66
CA TRP A 95 1.80 -12.77 0.09
C TRP A 95 1.60 -13.69 -1.11
N GLU A 96 2.66 -14.37 -1.56
CA GLU A 96 2.58 -15.42 -2.59
C GLU A 96 2.33 -16.79 -1.95
N THR A 97 2.61 -16.95 -0.65
CA THR A 97 2.45 -18.20 0.10
C THR A 97 1.10 -18.26 0.84
N PHE A 98 0.74 -19.44 1.32
CA PHE A 98 -0.43 -19.64 2.16
C PHE A 98 -0.13 -20.57 3.34
N THR A 99 -0.35 -20.10 4.56
CA THR A 99 -0.14 -20.89 5.78
C THR A 99 -1.47 -21.51 6.23
N PHE A 100 -1.55 -22.83 6.25
CA PHE A 100 -2.70 -23.56 6.77
C PHE A 100 -2.76 -23.53 8.29
N LYS A 101 -3.96 -23.77 8.86
CA LYS A 101 -4.19 -23.85 10.31
C LYS A 101 -3.34 -24.90 11.04
N ASN A 102 -2.84 -25.90 10.33
CA ASN A 102 -1.95 -26.93 10.89
C ASN A 102 -0.45 -26.51 10.86
N GLY A 103 -0.14 -25.28 10.44
CA GLY A 103 1.22 -24.75 10.32
C GLY A 103 1.96 -25.13 9.04
N THR A 104 1.37 -25.92 8.14
CA THR A 104 1.98 -26.21 6.83
C THR A 104 1.89 -24.98 5.94
N ILE A 105 2.93 -24.71 5.17
CA ILE A 105 3.00 -23.57 4.24
C ILE A 105 2.99 -24.10 2.81
N ASP A 106 1.99 -23.65 2.05
CA ASP A 106 1.88 -23.82 0.60
C ASP A 106 2.64 -22.67 -0.08
N ALA A 107 3.72 -23.00 -0.79
CA ALA A 107 4.64 -22.02 -1.35
C ALA A 107 5.36 -22.54 -2.59
N CYS A 108 5.84 -21.60 -3.40
CA CYS A 108 6.77 -21.84 -4.49
C CYS A 108 8.01 -20.98 -4.27
N TYR A 109 9.03 -21.59 -3.69
CA TYR A 109 10.22 -20.90 -3.22
C TYR A 109 11.23 -20.64 -4.34
N LEU A 110 11.92 -19.51 -4.32
CA LEU A 110 13.05 -19.25 -5.22
C LEU A 110 14.19 -20.25 -4.94
N ASN A 111 14.49 -20.49 -3.67
CA ASN A 111 15.42 -21.54 -3.26
C ASN A 111 14.75 -22.90 -3.39
N THR A 112 14.90 -23.49 -4.57
CA THR A 112 14.33 -24.79 -4.93
C THR A 112 14.85 -25.97 -4.11
N THR A 113 15.82 -25.78 -3.20
CA THR A 113 16.30 -26.84 -2.30
C THR A 113 15.41 -27.02 -1.08
N ILE A 114 14.61 -26.01 -0.73
CA ILE A 114 13.69 -26.03 0.43
C ILE A 114 12.52 -26.98 0.16
N THR A 115 11.88 -26.83 -0.99
CA THR A 115 10.79 -27.69 -1.46
C THR A 115 11.08 -28.16 -2.89
N LYS A 116 10.68 -29.38 -3.21
CA LYS A 116 10.80 -29.95 -4.57
C LYS A 116 9.60 -29.64 -5.46
N ILE A 117 8.53 -29.08 -4.89
CA ILE A 117 7.27 -28.79 -5.58
C ILE A 117 6.99 -27.31 -5.45
N CYS A 118 6.62 -26.68 -6.57
CA CYS A 118 6.09 -25.33 -6.62
C CYS A 118 4.58 -25.40 -6.46
N GLU A 119 4.07 -24.89 -5.33
CA GLU A 119 2.64 -24.85 -5.07
C GLU A 119 2.08 -23.43 -5.30
N GLN A 120 0.76 -23.31 -5.54
CA GLN A 120 0.12 -22.05 -5.95
C GLN A 120 0.10 -20.98 -4.84
N GLY A 121 0.09 -21.39 -3.57
CA GLY A 121 0.00 -20.49 -2.42
C GLY A 121 -1.24 -19.59 -2.46
N SER A 122 -1.02 -18.29 -2.37
CA SER A 122 -2.08 -17.27 -2.45
C SER A 122 -2.22 -16.63 -3.83
N VAL A 123 -1.44 -17.07 -4.82
CA VAL A 123 -1.47 -16.51 -6.18
C VAL A 123 -2.82 -16.83 -6.87
N PRO A 124 -3.51 -15.85 -7.48
CA PRO A 124 -4.78 -16.10 -8.19
C PRO A 124 -4.63 -17.13 -9.32
N VAL A 125 -5.71 -17.84 -9.66
CA VAL A 125 -5.63 -18.97 -10.61
C VAL A 125 -6.04 -18.61 -12.04
N VAL A 126 -6.89 -17.59 -12.18
CA VAL A 126 -7.42 -17.07 -13.44
C VAL A 126 -7.61 -15.57 -13.26
N GLY A 127 -7.37 -14.78 -14.31
CA GLY A 127 -7.65 -13.36 -14.25
C GLY A 127 -7.84 -12.70 -15.61
N VAL A 128 -8.11 -11.41 -15.58
CA VAL A 128 -8.25 -10.54 -16.75
C VAL A 128 -7.11 -9.55 -16.77
N ASP A 129 -6.36 -9.52 -17.88
CA ASP A 129 -5.41 -8.46 -18.20
C ASP A 129 -6.17 -7.26 -18.76
N ALA A 130 -6.53 -6.32 -17.88
CA ALA A 130 -7.34 -5.18 -18.26
C ALA A 130 -6.50 -4.17 -19.05
N ARG A 131 -6.99 -3.78 -20.23
CA ARG A 131 -6.39 -2.75 -21.09
C ARG A 131 -7.28 -1.51 -21.19
N GLU A 132 -8.58 -1.67 -20.99
CA GLU A 132 -9.59 -0.61 -21.07
C GLU A 132 -10.71 -0.81 -20.04
N PRO A 133 -11.53 0.22 -19.75
CA PRO A 133 -12.63 0.11 -18.79
C PRO A 133 -13.60 -1.05 -19.06
N SER A 134 -13.89 -1.37 -20.33
CA SER A 134 -14.77 -2.47 -20.75
C SER A 134 -14.30 -3.84 -20.24
N ASP A 135 -12.98 -4.10 -20.22
CA ASP A 135 -12.42 -5.34 -19.69
C ASP A 135 -12.74 -5.50 -18.20
N ILE A 136 -12.63 -4.41 -17.45
CA ILE A 136 -12.93 -4.36 -16.02
C ILE A 136 -14.43 -4.54 -15.80
N GLN A 137 -15.28 -3.90 -16.60
CA GLN A 137 -16.74 -4.07 -16.52
C GLN A 137 -17.14 -5.53 -16.75
N ALA A 138 -16.61 -6.19 -17.77
CA ALA A 138 -16.87 -7.59 -18.05
C ALA A 138 -16.41 -8.50 -16.89
N ALA A 139 -15.21 -8.27 -16.37
CA ALA A 139 -14.66 -9.04 -15.26
C ALA A 139 -15.44 -8.85 -13.95
N VAL A 140 -15.86 -7.62 -13.63
CA VAL A 140 -16.69 -7.30 -12.46
C VAL A 140 -18.04 -7.99 -12.56
N ASN A 141 -18.72 -7.86 -13.71
CA ASN A 141 -20.01 -8.50 -13.93
C ASN A 141 -19.91 -10.03 -13.78
N PHE A 142 -18.88 -10.64 -14.35
CA PHE A 142 -18.61 -12.07 -14.23
C PHE A 142 -18.35 -12.50 -12.77
N ALA A 143 -17.57 -11.71 -12.03
CA ALA A 143 -17.29 -11.99 -10.62
C ALA A 143 -18.55 -11.89 -9.75
N VAL A 144 -19.45 -10.92 -10.01
CA VAL A 144 -20.75 -10.83 -9.35
C VAL A 144 -21.65 -12.00 -9.71
N GLU A 145 -21.79 -12.33 -11.00
CA GLU A 145 -22.65 -13.41 -11.50
C GLU A 145 -22.29 -14.76 -10.87
N HIS A 146 -21.00 -15.04 -10.73
CA HIS A 146 -20.50 -16.31 -10.19
C HIS A 146 -20.08 -16.24 -8.73
N ASN A 147 -20.36 -15.12 -8.05
CA ASN A 147 -20.03 -14.91 -6.63
C ASN A 147 -18.54 -15.21 -6.33
N LEU A 148 -17.63 -14.82 -7.22
CA LEU A 148 -16.21 -15.14 -7.11
C LEU A 148 -15.53 -14.34 -6.01
N ARG A 149 -14.51 -14.93 -5.40
CA ARG A 149 -13.53 -14.16 -4.61
C ARG A 149 -12.70 -13.33 -5.59
N LEU A 150 -13.04 -12.05 -5.72
CA LEU A 150 -12.35 -11.11 -6.60
C LEU A 150 -11.13 -10.49 -5.90
N VAL A 151 -10.02 -10.39 -6.61
CA VAL A 151 -8.88 -9.54 -6.23
C VAL A 151 -8.54 -8.57 -7.36
N VAL A 152 -8.10 -7.37 -6.98
CA VAL A 152 -7.64 -6.35 -7.92
C VAL A 152 -6.16 -6.14 -7.69
N LYS A 153 -5.35 -6.40 -8.70
CA LYS A 153 -3.91 -6.21 -8.65
C LYS A 153 -3.49 -5.11 -9.61
N ASN A 154 -2.73 -4.15 -9.08
CA ASN A 154 -1.92 -3.25 -9.87
C ASN A 154 -0.49 -3.80 -9.94
N THR A 155 0.38 -3.39 -9.01
CA THR A 155 1.82 -3.71 -9.02
C THR A 155 2.24 -4.82 -8.05
N GLY A 156 1.34 -5.26 -7.16
CA GLY A 156 1.64 -6.23 -6.10
C GLY A 156 2.40 -5.66 -4.89
N HIS A 157 2.49 -4.33 -4.76
CA HIS A 157 3.21 -3.63 -3.65
C HIS A 157 2.53 -3.72 -2.27
N ASP A 158 1.33 -4.31 -2.18
CA ASP A 158 0.55 -4.22 -0.96
C ASP A 158 1.18 -5.00 0.21
N TYR A 159 1.46 -4.30 1.32
CA TYR A 159 2.07 -4.89 2.51
C TYR A 159 1.13 -5.73 3.36
N LEU A 160 -0.18 -5.75 3.06
CA LEU A 160 -1.20 -6.49 3.81
C LEU A 160 -1.80 -7.65 2.98
N GLY A 161 -1.27 -7.92 1.78
CA GLY A 161 -1.76 -8.95 0.89
C GLY A 161 -3.11 -8.64 0.23
N ARG A 162 -3.54 -7.37 0.20
CA ARG A 162 -4.87 -6.95 -0.31
C ARG A 162 -5.03 -7.10 -1.83
N SER A 163 -3.95 -7.36 -2.56
CA SER A 163 -3.95 -7.54 -4.02
C SER A 163 -3.82 -9.00 -4.46
N THR A 164 -4.04 -9.96 -3.55
CA THR A 164 -3.91 -11.39 -3.83
C THR A 164 -4.75 -12.23 -2.88
N ALA A 165 -5.07 -13.46 -3.29
CA ALA A 165 -5.84 -14.39 -2.48
C ALA A 165 -5.84 -15.79 -3.07
N ARG A 166 -5.73 -16.79 -2.19
CA ARG A 166 -5.83 -18.20 -2.57
C ARG A 166 -7.16 -18.51 -3.29
N GLY A 167 -7.04 -19.14 -4.45
CA GLY A 167 -8.18 -19.63 -5.24
C GLY A 167 -9.08 -18.51 -5.81
N SER A 168 -8.57 -17.28 -5.89
CA SER A 168 -9.31 -16.11 -6.36
C SER A 168 -9.29 -15.93 -7.88
N PHE A 169 -10.21 -15.10 -8.35
CA PHE A 169 -10.24 -14.53 -9.69
C PHE A 169 -9.68 -13.10 -9.65
N MET A 170 -8.79 -12.77 -10.59
CA MET A 170 -8.04 -11.50 -10.57
C MET A 170 -8.45 -10.53 -11.69
N ILE A 171 -8.49 -9.25 -11.39
CA ILE A 171 -8.39 -8.16 -12.38
C ILE A 171 -6.99 -7.54 -12.24
N TRP A 172 -6.20 -7.59 -13.31
CA TRP A 172 -4.85 -7.02 -13.35
C TRP A 172 -4.85 -5.73 -14.18
N THR A 173 -4.60 -4.59 -13.52
CA THR A 173 -4.66 -3.26 -14.16
C THR A 173 -3.30 -2.73 -14.60
N HIS A 174 -2.21 -3.43 -14.30
CA HIS A 174 -0.81 -3.02 -14.56
C HIS A 174 -0.58 -2.50 -15.97
N ASN A 175 -1.31 -3.06 -16.93
CA ASN A 175 -1.12 -2.81 -18.35
C ASN A 175 -1.94 -1.63 -18.90
N MET A 176 -2.74 -0.96 -18.07
CA MET A 176 -3.40 0.30 -18.42
C MET A 176 -2.40 1.47 -18.31
N LYS A 177 -1.52 1.60 -19.30
CA LYS A 177 -0.34 2.49 -19.29
C LYS A 177 -0.53 3.85 -19.98
N ASN A 178 -1.77 4.27 -20.28
CA ASN A 178 -1.97 5.57 -20.93
C ASN A 178 -1.53 6.73 -20.02
N ILE A 179 -0.81 7.70 -20.58
CA ILE A 179 -0.36 8.91 -19.88
C ILE A 179 -0.66 10.11 -20.76
N THR A 180 -1.37 11.11 -20.24
CA THR A 180 -1.72 12.30 -21.01
C THR A 180 -1.58 13.55 -20.15
N TYR A 181 -0.72 14.48 -20.55
CA TYR A 181 -0.64 15.81 -19.95
C TYR A 181 -1.58 16.78 -20.67
N ASN A 182 -2.27 17.63 -19.91
CA ASN A 182 -3.13 18.69 -20.42
C ASN A 182 -2.93 19.97 -19.59
N SER A 183 -2.51 21.06 -20.24
CA SER A 183 -2.26 22.35 -19.61
C SER A 183 -3.52 23.13 -19.23
N SER A 184 -4.70 22.66 -19.64
CA SER A 184 -5.99 23.28 -19.37
C SER A 184 -7.08 22.22 -19.21
N PHE A 185 -6.81 21.19 -18.41
CA PHE A 185 -7.75 20.11 -18.12
C PHE A 185 -8.97 20.65 -17.38
N VAL A 186 -10.17 20.36 -17.87
CA VAL A 186 -11.43 20.71 -17.20
C VAL A 186 -12.07 19.40 -16.75
N PRO A 187 -12.30 19.20 -15.43
CA PRO A 187 -12.96 18.00 -14.93
C PRO A 187 -14.35 17.82 -15.54
N GLU A 188 -14.79 16.58 -15.71
CA GLU A 188 -16.10 16.31 -16.29
C GLU A 188 -17.21 16.95 -15.44
N GLY A 189 -18.10 17.71 -16.09
CA GLY A 189 -19.19 18.43 -15.42
C GLY A 189 -18.79 19.77 -14.78
N ALA A 190 -17.49 20.12 -14.75
CA ALA A 190 -17.03 21.42 -14.25
C ALA A 190 -17.29 22.55 -15.26
N PRO A 191 -17.46 23.80 -14.79
CA PRO A 191 -17.42 24.97 -15.67
C PRO A 191 -16.06 25.10 -16.38
N ALA A 192 -16.04 25.58 -17.62
CA ALA A 192 -14.80 25.76 -18.39
C ALA A 192 -13.79 26.75 -17.76
N THR A 193 -14.21 27.54 -16.78
CA THR A 193 -13.35 28.42 -15.99
C THR A 193 -12.51 27.68 -14.95
N GLU A 194 -12.84 26.43 -14.65
CA GLU A 194 -12.12 25.59 -13.69
C GLU A 194 -11.19 24.61 -14.41
N SER A 195 -10.09 25.17 -14.90
CA SER A 195 -9.05 24.42 -15.60
C SER A 195 -7.80 24.20 -14.74
N TYR A 196 -7.20 23.03 -14.87
CA TYR A 196 -5.98 22.63 -14.18
C TYR A 196 -4.87 22.32 -15.19
N GLU A 197 -3.62 22.59 -14.84
CA GLU A 197 -2.48 21.94 -15.48
C GLU A 197 -2.33 20.56 -14.84
N ALA A 198 -2.73 19.52 -15.57
CA ALA A 198 -2.94 18.19 -15.02
C ALA A 198 -2.35 17.08 -15.88
N ILE A 199 -2.08 15.94 -15.26
CA ILE A 199 -1.67 14.71 -15.93
C ILE A 199 -2.65 13.59 -15.57
N THR A 200 -3.20 12.93 -16.59
CA THR A 200 -4.05 11.75 -16.44
C THR A 200 -3.21 10.50 -16.63
N LEU A 201 -3.25 9.62 -15.64
CA LEU A 201 -2.51 8.37 -15.58
C LEU A 201 -3.49 7.19 -15.59
N GLY A 202 -3.31 6.26 -16.52
CA GLY A 202 -4.02 4.98 -16.49
C GLY A 202 -3.67 4.18 -15.23
N ALA A 203 -4.58 3.32 -14.78
CA ALA A 203 -4.47 2.59 -13.52
C ALA A 203 -3.15 1.82 -13.34
N GLY A 204 -2.53 1.39 -14.43
CA GLY A 204 -1.30 0.61 -14.44
C GLY A 204 -0.01 1.42 -14.36
N VAL A 205 -0.09 2.75 -14.54
CA VAL A 205 1.10 3.62 -14.57
C VAL A 205 1.80 3.61 -13.21
N GLN A 206 3.11 3.42 -13.23
CA GLN A 206 4.00 3.42 -12.07
C GLN A 206 4.74 4.76 -11.95
N TRP A 207 5.30 5.04 -10.77
CA TRP A 207 5.87 6.35 -10.48
C TRP A 207 7.02 6.75 -11.41
N HIS A 208 7.92 5.82 -11.77
CA HIS A 208 9.00 6.15 -12.71
C HIS A 208 8.45 6.63 -14.07
N GLU A 209 7.42 5.96 -14.60
CA GLU A 209 6.76 6.33 -15.86
C GLU A 209 6.08 7.70 -15.76
N ALA A 210 5.36 7.95 -14.66
CA ALA A 210 4.68 9.22 -14.43
C ALA A 210 5.66 10.39 -14.30
N TYR A 211 6.77 10.19 -13.58
CA TYR A 211 7.80 11.21 -13.41
C TYR A 211 8.53 11.54 -14.69
N ASP A 212 8.91 10.54 -15.48
CA ASP A 212 9.54 10.75 -16.78
C ASP A 212 8.63 11.58 -17.70
N ALA A 213 7.32 11.25 -17.73
CA ALA A 213 6.35 11.94 -18.56
C ALA A 213 6.12 13.40 -18.13
N ILE A 214 5.98 13.68 -16.83
CA ILE A 214 5.70 15.05 -16.36
C ILE A 214 6.94 15.95 -16.38
N GLN A 215 8.12 15.39 -16.10
CA GLN A 215 9.38 16.12 -16.21
C GLN A 215 9.64 16.58 -17.66
N ALA A 216 9.24 15.79 -18.66
CA ALA A 216 9.34 16.17 -20.07
C ALA A 216 8.51 17.43 -20.41
N GLN A 217 7.54 17.79 -19.57
CA GLN A 217 6.74 19.02 -19.69
C GLN A 217 7.32 20.19 -18.88
N GLY A 218 8.48 20.02 -18.23
CA GLY A 218 9.06 21.03 -17.34
C GLY A 218 8.31 21.17 -16.01
N ARG A 219 7.67 20.08 -15.57
CA ARG A 219 6.77 20.05 -14.41
C ARG A 219 7.11 18.95 -13.43
N VAL A 220 6.53 19.03 -12.25
CA VAL A 220 6.63 18.05 -11.17
C VAL A 220 5.25 17.74 -10.59
N MET A 221 5.12 16.61 -9.91
CA MET A 221 3.89 16.22 -9.23
C MET A 221 4.21 15.54 -7.90
N VAL A 222 3.27 15.58 -6.95
CA VAL A 222 3.36 14.86 -5.68
C VAL A 222 3.20 13.36 -5.96
N GLY A 223 4.21 12.58 -5.58
CA GLY A 223 4.18 11.14 -5.78
C GLY A 223 5.06 10.34 -4.82
N GLY A 224 4.94 9.02 -4.90
CA GLY A 224 5.66 8.07 -4.05
C GLY A 224 7.14 7.92 -4.40
N ALA A 225 7.91 7.45 -3.43
CA ALA A 225 9.31 7.12 -3.61
C ALA A 225 9.58 5.66 -3.24
N SER A 226 10.19 4.92 -4.17
CA SER A 226 10.61 3.53 -3.99
C SER A 226 11.77 3.28 -4.95
N ALA A 227 12.67 2.35 -4.63
CA ALA A 227 13.68 1.89 -5.57
C ALA A 227 13.02 1.43 -6.88
N GLY A 228 13.56 1.92 -8.00
CA GLY A 228 13.06 1.67 -9.35
C GLY A 228 11.71 2.32 -9.66
N GLY A 229 11.10 3.05 -8.73
CA GLY A 229 9.81 3.73 -8.92
C GLY A 229 8.66 2.81 -9.32
N SER A 230 8.67 1.57 -8.80
CA SER A 230 7.75 0.51 -9.22
C SER A 230 6.36 0.55 -8.55
N VAL A 231 6.13 1.43 -7.58
CA VAL A 231 4.80 1.63 -6.97
C VAL A 231 3.84 2.23 -8.00
N GLY A 232 2.58 1.75 -8.01
CA GLY A 232 1.54 2.21 -8.93
C GLY A 232 1.01 3.58 -8.55
N ALA A 233 1.11 4.55 -9.46
CA ALA A 233 0.69 5.94 -9.23
C ALA A 233 -0.84 6.03 -9.11
N ALA A 234 -1.57 5.36 -10.00
CA ALA A 234 -3.04 5.37 -10.08
C ALA A 234 -3.68 4.14 -9.39
N GLY A 235 -3.18 3.77 -8.21
CA GLY A 235 -3.64 2.58 -7.48
C GLY A 235 -3.70 2.78 -5.96
N GLY A 236 -3.42 1.71 -5.20
CA GLY A 236 -3.49 1.72 -3.74
C GLY A 236 -2.74 2.87 -3.07
N TRP A 237 -1.62 3.33 -3.67
CA TRP A 237 -0.84 4.46 -3.16
C TRP A 237 -1.71 5.71 -2.93
N VAL A 238 -2.45 6.18 -3.95
CA VAL A 238 -3.30 7.37 -3.81
C VAL A 238 -4.59 7.06 -3.06
N LEU A 239 -5.13 5.86 -3.24
CA LEU A 239 -6.39 5.47 -2.63
C LEU A 239 -6.30 5.36 -1.10
N GLY A 240 -5.11 5.11 -0.56
CA GLY A 240 -4.83 5.14 0.88
C GLY A 240 -4.23 6.46 1.40
N GLY A 241 -4.00 7.45 0.53
CA GLY A 241 -3.46 8.77 0.90
C GLY A 241 -2.27 9.20 0.04
N GLY A 242 -1.18 8.43 0.09
CA GLY A 242 0.01 8.66 -0.74
C GLY A 242 0.92 9.77 -0.19
N HIS A 243 1.86 9.42 0.69
CA HIS A 243 2.85 10.39 1.15
C HIS A 243 3.97 10.60 0.12
N SER A 244 4.68 11.72 0.25
CA SER A 244 5.76 12.13 -0.65
C SER A 244 6.77 12.99 0.08
N SER A 245 8.02 13.01 -0.38
CA SER A 245 8.97 14.07 -0.04
C SER A 245 8.44 15.47 -0.40
N LEU A 246 7.51 15.58 -1.36
CA LEU A 246 6.89 16.85 -1.72
C LEU A 246 5.62 17.18 -0.91
N ALA A 247 5.12 16.24 -0.10
CA ALA A 247 3.85 16.42 0.57
C ALA A 247 3.85 17.61 1.55
N PRO A 248 4.92 17.88 2.33
CA PRO A 248 4.96 19.05 3.19
C PRO A 248 4.90 20.40 2.45
N SER A 249 5.11 20.41 1.13
CA SER A 249 4.98 21.60 0.29
C SER A 249 3.66 21.70 -0.48
N PHE A 250 3.00 20.57 -0.76
CA PHE A 250 1.87 20.51 -1.71
C PHE A 250 0.71 19.59 -1.27
N GLY A 251 0.69 19.11 -0.03
CA GLY A 251 -0.28 18.13 0.45
C GLY A 251 0.05 16.69 0.04
N LEU A 252 -0.70 15.72 0.56
CA LEU A 252 -0.58 14.31 0.19
C LEU A 252 -1.00 14.08 -1.27
N GLY A 253 -0.70 12.91 -1.80
CA GLY A 253 -1.13 12.50 -3.15
C GLY A 253 -2.63 12.62 -3.35
N ALA A 254 -3.41 12.18 -2.35
CA ALA A 254 -4.86 12.29 -2.33
C ALA A 254 -5.34 13.75 -2.42
N ASP A 255 -4.63 14.70 -1.81
CA ASP A 255 -4.96 16.13 -1.86
C ASP A 255 -4.76 16.72 -3.27
N ASN A 256 -3.97 16.05 -4.12
CA ASN A 256 -3.60 16.52 -5.47
C ASN A 256 -4.43 15.90 -6.59
N VAL A 257 -5.39 15.03 -6.27
CA VAL A 257 -6.26 14.42 -7.29
C VAL A 257 -7.35 15.38 -7.70
N VAL A 258 -7.58 15.47 -9.02
CA VAL A 258 -8.61 16.28 -9.65
C VAL A 258 -9.80 15.44 -10.10
N GLU A 259 -9.57 14.22 -10.62
CA GLU A 259 -10.61 13.34 -11.15
C GLU A 259 -10.16 11.87 -11.15
N MET A 260 -11.09 10.94 -11.01
CA MET A 260 -10.86 9.50 -11.19
C MET A 260 -11.96 8.84 -12.02
N GLY A 261 -11.58 7.90 -12.88
CA GLY A 261 -12.52 6.99 -13.54
C GLY A 261 -12.57 5.64 -12.82
N VAL A 262 -13.76 5.11 -12.53
CA VAL A 262 -13.95 3.92 -11.70
C VAL A 262 -15.03 3.01 -12.26
N VAL A 263 -14.81 1.69 -12.20
CA VAL A 263 -15.85 0.68 -12.41
C VAL A 263 -16.38 0.19 -11.06
N LEU A 264 -17.67 0.38 -10.83
CA LEU A 264 -18.38 -0.01 -9.60
C LEU A 264 -18.78 -1.49 -9.63
N SER A 265 -19.24 -2.04 -8.50
CA SER A 265 -19.62 -3.47 -8.46
C SER A 265 -20.89 -3.78 -9.23
N THR A 266 -21.64 -2.75 -9.63
CA THR A 266 -22.76 -2.84 -10.59
C THR A 266 -22.30 -3.01 -12.05
N GLY A 267 -20.99 -2.93 -12.31
CA GLY A 267 -20.42 -2.90 -13.66
C GLY A 267 -20.51 -1.53 -14.35
N GLU A 268 -21.05 -0.50 -13.69
CA GLU A 268 -21.10 0.86 -14.23
C GLU A 268 -19.71 1.51 -14.21
N TYR A 269 -19.28 2.06 -15.34
CA TYR A 269 -18.16 3.00 -15.39
C TYR A 269 -18.64 4.40 -15.04
N VAL A 270 -18.00 5.03 -14.06
CA VAL A 270 -18.32 6.38 -13.58
C VAL A 270 -17.08 7.24 -13.49
N VAL A 271 -17.28 8.55 -13.63
CA VAL A 271 -16.28 9.57 -13.28
C VAL A 271 -16.64 10.15 -11.91
N ALA A 272 -15.61 10.33 -11.08
CA ALA A 272 -15.72 10.91 -9.74
C ALA A 272 -14.76 12.10 -9.61
N ASN A 273 -15.32 13.28 -9.33
CA ASN A 273 -14.61 14.54 -9.08
C ASN A 273 -15.48 15.45 -8.17
N SER A 274 -15.12 16.72 -7.97
CA SER A 274 -15.91 17.64 -7.13
C SER A 274 -17.30 17.99 -7.70
N TYR A 275 -17.55 17.71 -8.98
CA TYR A 275 -18.78 18.02 -9.72
C TYR A 275 -19.66 16.80 -9.96
N GLN A 276 -19.04 15.62 -10.09
CA GLN A 276 -19.70 14.35 -10.31
C GLN A 276 -19.35 13.38 -9.19
N ARG A 277 -20.37 12.87 -8.50
CA ARG A 277 -20.22 11.91 -7.40
C ARG A 277 -19.18 12.35 -6.34
N PRO A 278 -19.31 13.56 -5.77
CA PRO A 278 -18.31 14.11 -4.85
C PRO A 278 -18.10 13.27 -3.59
N ASP A 279 -19.11 12.50 -3.17
CA ASP A 279 -18.99 11.55 -2.06
C ASP A 279 -18.07 10.37 -2.39
N LEU A 280 -18.23 9.76 -3.57
CA LEU A 280 -17.31 8.73 -4.06
C LEU A 280 -15.89 9.31 -4.26
N PHE A 281 -15.80 10.51 -4.81
CA PHE A 281 -14.52 11.19 -5.03
C PHE A 281 -13.77 11.46 -3.72
N TRP A 282 -14.49 11.86 -2.67
CA TRP A 282 -13.93 12.00 -1.33
C TRP A 282 -13.42 10.66 -0.80
N ALA A 283 -14.23 9.59 -0.87
CA ALA A 283 -13.85 8.26 -0.38
C ALA A 283 -12.66 7.65 -1.13
N LEU A 284 -12.53 7.88 -2.43
CA LEU A 284 -11.38 7.40 -3.22
C LEU A 284 -10.08 8.13 -2.86
N ARG A 285 -10.14 9.32 -2.25
CA ARG A 285 -8.97 10.10 -1.86
C ARG A 285 -8.62 9.81 -0.40
N GLY A 286 -8.20 8.58 -0.09
CA GLY A 286 -7.72 8.19 1.24
C GLY A 286 -8.52 7.11 1.97
N GLY A 287 -9.70 6.76 1.47
CA GLY A 287 -10.59 5.76 2.08
C GLY A 287 -10.21 4.29 1.86
N GLY A 288 -9.06 4.03 1.23
CA GLY A 288 -8.48 2.71 1.03
C GLY A 288 -8.78 2.08 -0.33
N GLY A 289 -7.73 1.54 -0.97
CA GLY A 289 -7.84 0.83 -2.24
C GLY A 289 -8.63 -0.48 -2.15
N GLY A 290 -9.21 -0.93 -3.27
CA GLY A 290 -9.93 -2.20 -3.34
C GLY A 290 -11.25 -2.25 -2.57
N THR A 291 -11.86 -1.09 -2.28
CA THR A 291 -13.05 -0.97 -1.41
C THR A 291 -14.30 -0.45 -2.12
N TYR A 292 -14.18 0.52 -3.03
CA TYR A 292 -15.33 1.21 -3.64
C TYR A 292 -15.55 0.89 -5.12
N GLY A 293 -14.55 0.29 -5.77
CA GLY A 293 -14.51 0.13 -7.22
C GLY A 293 -13.11 -0.19 -7.73
N VAL A 294 -13.02 -0.51 -9.02
CA VAL A 294 -11.76 -0.66 -9.74
C VAL A 294 -11.44 0.65 -10.45
N VAL A 295 -10.38 1.34 -10.01
CA VAL A 295 -9.90 2.56 -10.67
C VAL A 295 -9.31 2.22 -12.05
N THR A 296 -9.65 3.03 -13.04
CA THR A 296 -9.21 2.93 -14.44
C THR A 296 -8.19 3.99 -14.81
N HIS A 297 -8.30 5.18 -14.21
CA HIS A 297 -7.37 6.30 -14.36
C HIS A 297 -7.50 7.26 -13.18
N VAL A 298 -6.45 8.04 -12.95
CA VAL A 298 -6.41 9.15 -12.00
C VAL A 298 -5.79 10.37 -12.68
N THR A 299 -6.43 11.52 -12.53
CA THR A 299 -5.92 12.82 -12.99
C THR A 299 -5.40 13.62 -11.81
N TYR A 300 -4.13 14.01 -11.89
CA TYR A 300 -3.44 14.79 -10.85
C TYR A 300 -3.19 16.21 -11.30
N HIS A 301 -3.33 17.15 -10.36
CA HIS A 301 -2.74 18.47 -10.51
C HIS A 301 -1.21 18.37 -10.51
N THR A 302 -0.56 19.29 -11.23
CA THR A 302 0.90 19.32 -11.41
C THR A 302 1.43 20.72 -11.18
N TYR A 303 2.71 20.85 -10.87
CA TYR A 303 3.36 22.12 -10.51
C TYR A 303 4.53 22.42 -11.46
N PRO A 304 4.92 23.69 -11.64
CA PRO A 304 6.17 24.03 -12.33
C PRO A 304 7.37 23.37 -11.65
N SER A 305 8.35 22.90 -12.44
CA SER A 305 9.60 22.37 -11.89
C SER A 305 10.37 23.44 -11.12
N PHE A 306 11.03 23.04 -10.03
CA PHE A 306 11.80 23.91 -9.13
C PHE A 306 13.08 23.22 -8.66
N PRO A 307 14.15 23.98 -8.37
CA PRO A 307 15.35 23.44 -7.76
C PRO A 307 15.11 23.03 -6.30
N VAL A 308 15.92 22.11 -5.80
CA VAL A 308 15.89 21.68 -4.39
C VAL A 308 17.30 21.73 -3.80
N ALA A 309 17.43 22.09 -2.53
CA ALA A 309 18.62 21.74 -1.75
C ALA A 309 18.38 20.38 -1.12
N ALA A 310 19.37 19.50 -1.17
CA ALA A 310 19.36 18.21 -0.51
C ALA A 310 20.45 18.15 0.56
N VAL A 311 20.11 17.58 1.71
CA VAL A 311 21.00 17.39 2.84
C VAL A 311 21.09 15.90 3.13
N PHE A 312 22.32 15.39 3.17
CA PHE A 312 22.64 14.01 3.46
C PHE A 312 23.40 13.93 4.77
N PHE A 313 23.03 12.96 5.60
CA PHE A 313 23.72 12.63 6.84
C PHE A 313 23.77 11.13 7.00
N GLU A 314 24.92 10.61 7.42
CA GLU A 314 25.10 9.24 7.84
C GLU A 314 25.88 9.22 9.15
N ALA A 315 25.47 8.34 10.05
CA ALA A 315 26.15 8.06 11.29
C ALA A 315 26.14 6.55 11.55
N ASN A 316 27.26 6.02 12.03
CA ASN A 316 27.36 4.66 12.54
C ASN A 316 28.23 4.59 13.79
N THR A 317 27.95 3.62 14.65
CA THR A 317 28.68 3.40 15.91
C THR A 317 28.42 2.01 16.45
N THR A 318 29.36 1.47 17.21
CA THR A 318 29.13 0.27 18.05
C THR A 318 28.69 0.64 19.47
N ASN A 319 28.72 1.94 19.81
CA ASN A 319 28.27 2.48 21.09
C ASN A 319 26.82 2.98 20.96
N THR A 320 25.86 2.13 21.29
CA THR A 320 24.42 2.40 21.12
C THR A 320 23.94 3.57 21.97
N ASP A 321 24.57 3.86 23.11
CA ASP A 321 24.22 5.00 23.97
C ASP A 321 24.51 6.33 23.24
N VAL A 322 25.57 6.37 22.44
CA VAL A 322 25.91 7.53 21.61
C VAL A 322 24.91 7.67 20.47
N MET A 323 24.52 6.58 19.81
CA MET A 323 23.47 6.66 18.78
C MET A 323 22.14 7.11 19.37
N GLN A 324 21.75 6.62 20.55
CA GLN A 324 20.55 7.08 21.24
C GLN A 324 20.60 8.58 21.54
N THR A 325 21.78 9.10 21.92
CA THR A 325 22.00 10.53 22.14
C THR A 325 21.81 11.34 20.85
N VAL A 326 22.36 10.87 19.74
CA VAL A 326 22.17 11.47 18.42
C VAL A 326 20.70 11.45 18.00
N PHE A 327 20.04 10.32 18.14
CA PHE A 327 18.64 10.15 17.76
C PHE A 327 17.68 10.99 18.64
N THR A 328 17.99 11.15 19.93
CA THR A 328 17.22 12.02 20.83
C THR A 328 17.31 13.48 20.40
N GLU A 329 18.52 13.96 20.07
CA GLU A 329 18.69 15.31 19.55
C GLU A 329 18.03 15.49 18.18
N PHE A 330 18.16 14.49 17.29
CA PHE A 330 17.48 14.46 16.00
C PHE A 330 15.96 14.58 16.17
N THR A 331 15.36 13.80 17.08
CA THR A 331 13.93 13.89 17.42
C THR A 331 13.58 15.28 17.95
N ARG A 332 14.38 15.85 18.86
CA ARG A 332 14.13 17.17 19.45
C ARG A 332 14.05 18.30 18.42
N ILE A 333 14.89 18.28 17.39
CA ILE A 333 14.98 19.36 16.40
C ILE A 333 13.95 19.24 15.26
N HIS A 334 13.20 18.14 15.17
CA HIS A 334 12.27 17.89 14.06
C HIS A 334 11.24 18.99 13.80
N PRO A 335 10.56 19.54 14.82
CA PRO A 335 9.60 20.62 14.60
C PRO A 335 10.22 21.82 13.88
N ALA A 336 11.44 22.23 14.29
CA ALA A 336 12.14 23.35 13.67
C ALA A 336 12.58 23.05 12.23
N ILE A 337 12.99 21.80 11.94
CA ILE A 337 13.31 21.36 10.57
C ILE A 337 12.04 21.39 9.70
N SER A 338 10.89 20.98 10.23
CA SER A 338 9.59 21.05 9.54
C SER A 338 9.14 22.47 9.27
N ASP A 339 9.28 23.37 10.24
CA ASP A 339 8.94 24.78 10.07
C ASP A 339 9.84 25.47 9.03
N ALA A 340 11.07 24.96 8.84
CA ALA A 340 11.99 25.38 7.80
C ALA A 340 11.69 24.78 6.40
N GLY A 341 10.64 23.97 6.26
CA GLY A 341 10.16 23.45 4.97
C GLY A 341 10.90 22.23 4.44
N TRP A 342 11.60 21.50 5.32
CA TRP A 342 12.29 20.27 4.95
C TRP A 342 11.36 19.06 5.01
N SER A 343 11.75 18.03 4.28
CA SER A 343 11.04 16.75 4.19
C SER A 343 11.94 15.68 3.59
N GLY A 344 11.58 14.41 3.71
CA GLY A 344 12.30 13.30 3.09
C GLY A 344 12.25 12.05 3.93
N TYR A 345 13.33 11.29 3.93
CA TYR A 345 13.35 9.95 4.52
C TYR A 345 14.62 9.72 5.31
N ALA A 346 14.50 8.91 6.36
CA ALA A 346 15.63 8.44 7.14
C ALA A 346 15.47 6.95 7.48
N LEU A 347 16.61 6.27 7.63
CA LEU A 347 16.68 4.90 8.12
C LEU A 347 17.44 4.92 9.44
N ILE A 348 16.87 4.28 10.46
CA ILE A 348 17.35 4.38 11.83
C ILE A 348 17.40 3.00 12.46
N SER A 349 18.50 2.67 13.12
CA SER A 349 18.67 1.49 13.96
C SER A 349 19.49 1.85 15.21
N SER A 350 19.74 0.87 16.07
CA SER A 350 20.60 1.05 17.25
C SER A 350 22.07 1.37 16.91
N GLU A 351 22.51 1.04 15.70
CA GLU A 351 23.93 1.13 15.29
C GLU A 351 24.17 2.12 14.15
N ALA A 352 23.13 2.50 13.40
CA ALA A 352 23.24 3.40 12.26
C ALA A 352 22.04 4.33 12.14
N MET A 353 22.28 5.55 11.66
CA MET A 353 21.25 6.49 11.27
C MET A 353 21.68 7.21 10.00
N GLY A 354 20.80 7.27 8.99
CA GLY A 354 21.04 8.08 7.80
C GLY A 354 19.77 8.76 7.33
N PHE A 355 19.89 10.00 6.86
CA PHE A 355 18.77 10.74 6.28
C PHE A 355 19.17 11.49 5.01
N PHE A 356 18.18 11.67 4.15
CA PHE A 356 18.30 12.42 2.91
C PHE A 356 17.05 13.31 2.77
N TYR A 357 17.20 14.56 3.17
CA TYR A 357 16.12 15.54 3.21
C TYR A 357 16.27 16.56 2.11
N ILE A 358 15.14 17.10 1.66
CA ILE A 358 15.07 18.14 0.65
C ILE A 358 14.25 19.32 1.13
N ALA A 359 14.51 20.49 0.55
CA ALA A 359 13.63 21.65 0.64
C ALA A 359 13.54 22.35 -0.73
N PRO A 360 12.32 22.61 -1.26
CA PRO A 360 12.13 23.35 -2.51
C PRO A 360 12.65 24.79 -2.44
N ASN A 361 13.26 25.28 -3.52
CA ASN A 361 13.72 26.67 -3.67
C ASN A 361 14.67 27.15 -2.55
N THR A 362 15.37 26.23 -1.90
CA THR A 362 16.30 26.52 -0.81
C THR A 362 17.74 26.57 -1.32
N SER A 363 18.52 27.54 -0.86
CA SER A 363 19.95 27.62 -1.17
C SER A 363 20.78 26.73 -0.24
N VAL A 364 21.97 26.32 -0.70
CA VAL A 364 22.95 25.56 0.13
C VAL A 364 23.28 26.31 1.43
N ALA A 365 23.38 27.64 1.40
CA ALA A 365 23.66 28.44 2.59
C ALA A 365 22.52 28.37 3.62
N GLN A 366 21.27 28.41 3.17
CA GLN A 366 20.10 28.24 4.05
C GLN A 366 20.04 26.82 4.61
N ALA A 367 20.32 25.80 3.77
CA ALA A 367 20.37 24.41 4.20
C ALA A 367 21.42 24.17 5.29
N ASN A 368 22.65 24.65 5.08
CA ASN A 368 23.70 24.57 6.09
C ASN A 368 23.29 25.32 7.36
N ALA A 369 22.69 26.51 7.25
CA ALA A 369 22.19 27.23 8.44
C ALA A 369 21.14 26.44 9.24
N THR A 370 20.34 25.59 8.59
CA THR A 370 19.38 24.70 9.27
C THR A 370 20.07 23.52 9.96
N PHE A 371 21.03 22.85 9.32
CA PHE A 371 21.57 21.57 9.81
C PHE A 371 22.95 21.64 10.48
N ASP A 372 23.75 22.69 10.25
CA ASP A 372 25.09 22.85 10.84
C ASP A 372 25.09 22.71 12.38
N PRO A 373 24.08 23.21 13.13
CA PRO A 373 24.01 22.97 14.58
C PRO A 373 23.95 21.48 14.93
N PHE A 374 23.14 20.70 14.20
CA PHE A 374 23.01 19.26 14.39
C PHE A 374 24.27 18.51 13.94
N PHE A 375 24.87 18.91 12.82
CA PHE A 375 26.12 18.32 12.33
C PHE A 375 27.28 18.57 13.29
N THR A 376 27.38 19.78 13.84
CA THR A 376 28.38 20.12 14.85
C THR A 376 28.16 19.30 16.13
N PHE A 377 26.90 19.14 16.56
CA PHE A 377 26.56 18.29 17.69
C PHE A 377 27.02 16.84 17.47
N ALA A 378 26.69 16.23 16.34
CA ALA A 378 27.11 14.86 16.02
C ALA A 378 28.63 14.74 15.87
N GLN A 379 29.30 15.72 15.26
CA GLN A 379 30.75 15.76 15.12
C GLN A 379 31.48 15.80 16.48
N ASN A 380 30.91 16.43 17.50
CA ASN A 380 31.47 16.43 18.85
C ASN A 380 31.36 15.08 19.57
N LEU A 381 30.55 14.16 19.06
CA LEU A 381 30.40 12.80 19.59
C LEU A 381 31.37 11.80 18.95
N THR A 382 32.19 12.20 17.96
CA THR A 382 33.11 11.27 17.30
C THR A 382 34.21 10.76 18.24
N SER A 383 34.59 11.53 19.25
CA SER A 383 35.50 11.06 20.31
C SER A 383 34.90 9.95 21.18
N GLN A 384 33.59 9.70 21.08
CA GLN A 384 32.85 8.66 21.81
C GLN A 384 32.54 7.43 20.94
N GLY A 385 33.11 7.35 19.73
CA GLY A 385 32.96 6.20 18.84
C GLY A 385 31.96 6.38 17.70
N LEU A 386 31.33 7.56 17.59
CA LEU A 386 30.50 7.90 16.43
C LEU A 386 31.37 8.17 15.20
N ILE A 387 31.00 7.60 14.07
CA ILE A 387 31.56 7.97 12.77
C ILE A 387 30.42 8.66 12.02
N VAL A 388 30.69 9.85 11.47
CA VAL A 388 29.68 10.65 10.76
C VAL A 388 30.19 11.11 9.41
N SER A 389 29.27 11.19 8.45
CA SER A 389 29.46 11.88 7.19
C SER A 389 28.22 12.77 6.94
N ASN A 390 28.43 13.97 6.41
CA ASN A 390 27.34 14.84 6.00
C ASN A 390 27.76 15.74 4.85
N TYR A 391 26.82 16.08 4.00
CA TYR A 391 27.04 17.00 2.89
C TYR A 391 25.72 17.57 2.37
N THR A 392 25.79 18.76 1.79
CA THR A 392 24.66 19.47 1.19
C THR A 392 24.91 19.67 -0.30
N VAL A 393 23.94 19.33 -1.15
CA VAL A 393 24.05 19.41 -2.60
C VAL A 393 22.83 20.12 -3.19
N PRO A 394 23.02 21.11 -4.08
CA PRO A 394 21.90 21.65 -4.86
C PRO A 394 21.56 20.71 -6.02
N PHE A 395 20.28 20.59 -6.33
CA PHE A 395 19.76 19.91 -7.50
C PHE A 395 18.93 20.88 -8.33
N ASP A 396 19.10 20.85 -9.65
CA ASP A 396 18.38 21.74 -10.57
C ASP A 396 16.87 21.47 -10.61
N SER A 397 16.46 20.25 -10.23
CA SER A 397 15.05 19.86 -10.12
C SER A 397 14.85 18.77 -9.06
N TRP A 398 13.64 18.69 -8.51
CA TRP A 398 13.23 17.54 -7.69
C TRP A 398 13.44 16.19 -8.41
N TYR A 399 13.12 16.12 -9.71
CA TYR A 399 13.29 14.90 -10.51
C TYR A 399 14.75 14.43 -10.58
N SER A 400 15.71 15.36 -10.69
CA SER A 400 17.15 15.03 -10.68
C SER A 400 17.63 14.47 -9.33
N TRP A 401 17.07 14.98 -8.22
CA TRP A 401 17.30 14.42 -6.90
C TRP A 401 16.68 13.02 -6.78
N TYR A 402 15.42 12.87 -7.18
CA TYR A 402 14.68 11.61 -7.13
C TYR A 402 15.42 10.50 -7.89
N THR A 403 15.79 10.76 -9.15
CA THR A 403 16.49 9.77 -9.99
C THR A 403 17.88 9.43 -9.46
N THR A 404 18.56 10.36 -8.80
CA THR A 404 19.87 10.08 -8.17
C THR A 404 19.77 9.09 -7.02
N LEU A 405 18.68 9.13 -6.24
CA LEU A 405 18.51 8.26 -5.06
C LEU A 405 17.73 6.97 -5.35
N PHE A 406 16.71 7.06 -6.19
CA PHE A 406 15.72 6.00 -6.36
C PHE A 406 15.86 5.23 -7.68
N ASN A 407 16.78 5.62 -8.59
CA ASN A 407 17.10 4.81 -9.78
C ASN A 407 18.05 3.64 -9.43
N THR A 408 17.58 2.80 -8.53
CA THR A 408 18.27 1.62 -8.03
C THR A 408 17.32 0.42 -8.03
N THR A 409 17.86 -0.77 -7.86
CA THR A 409 17.10 -2.01 -7.62
C THR A 409 17.33 -2.49 -6.20
N GLY A 410 16.42 -3.32 -5.68
CA GLY A 410 16.39 -3.73 -4.27
C GLY A 410 15.15 -3.19 -3.57
N GLN A 411 14.92 -3.57 -2.31
CA GLN A 411 13.72 -3.28 -1.47
C GLN A 411 12.53 -4.24 -1.61
N VAL A 412 12.55 -5.18 -2.55
CA VAL A 412 11.45 -6.14 -2.77
C VAL A 412 11.99 -7.58 -2.91
N GLY A 413 11.09 -8.55 -3.04
CA GLY A 413 11.46 -9.96 -3.23
C GLY A 413 11.83 -10.68 -1.93
N GLY A 414 11.48 -10.11 -0.78
CA GLY A 414 11.66 -10.72 0.53
C GLY A 414 10.34 -10.88 1.28
N ASN A 415 10.36 -11.66 2.36
CA ASN A 415 9.22 -11.75 3.26
C ASN A 415 9.26 -10.60 4.26
N SER A 416 8.15 -9.90 4.40
CA SER A 416 8.03 -8.83 5.37
C SER A 416 6.61 -8.69 5.90
N GLN A 417 6.50 -8.31 7.18
CA GLN A 417 5.30 -7.69 7.71
C GLN A 417 5.68 -6.42 8.43
N ILE A 418 4.94 -5.36 8.13
CA ILE A 418 5.22 -4.03 8.66
C ILE A 418 4.03 -3.51 9.47
N SER A 419 4.29 -2.43 10.19
CA SER A 419 3.31 -1.53 10.76
C SER A 419 3.86 -0.12 10.66
N SER A 420 2.97 0.87 10.74
CA SER A 420 3.36 2.27 10.88
C SER A 420 2.67 2.94 12.06
N ARG A 421 3.17 4.12 12.41
CA ARG A 421 2.45 5.09 13.25
C ARG A 421 2.69 6.50 12.76
N LEU A 422 1.63 7.32 12.74
CA LEU A 422 1.74 8.75 12.56
C LEU A 422 2.19 9.39 13.89
N LEU A 423 3.30 10.10 13.87
CA LEU A 423 3.86 10.78 15.03
C LEU A 423 3.39 12.24 15.03
N PRO A 424 2.48 12.63 15.93
CA PRO A 424 1.96 13.98 15.97
C PRO A 424 3.04 14.97 16.42
N ARG A 425 3.00 16.20 15.90
CA ARG A 425 3.90 17.31 16.27
C ARG A 425 4.01 17.47 17.78
N GLU A 426 2.89 17.34 18.50
CA GLU A 426 2.85 17.46 19.95
C GLU A 426 3.80 16.47 20.66
N SER A 427 3.98 15.25 20.13
CA SER A 427 4.91 14.27 20.71
C SER A 427 6.36 14.74 20.64
N PHE A 428 6.73 15.52 19.63
CA PHE A 428 8.06 16.12 19.50
C PHE A 428 8.25 17.34 20.40
N GLU A 429 7.22 18.18 20.51
CA GLU A 429 7.33 19.42 21.30
C GLU A 429 7.31 19.15 22.81
N ASN A 430 6.46 18.22 23.25
CA ASN A 430 6.20 18.01 24.66
C ASN A 430 6.90 16.77 25.23
N ASN A 431 7.23 15.77 24.40
CA ASN A 431 7.63 14.44 24.87
C ASN A 431 8.77 13.79 24.05
N TYR A 432 9.62 14.57 23.35
CA TYR A 432 10.62 14.02 22.42
C TYR A 432 11.57 12.99 23.07
N GLU A 433 11.92 13.14 24.35
CA GLU A 433 12.81 12.19 25.04
C GLU A 433 12.17 10.81 25.17
N GLN A 434 10.88 10.77 25.56
CA GLN A 434 10.14 9.52 25.68
C GLN A 434 9.85 8.92 24.29
N LEU A 435 9.54 9.76 23.30
CA LEU A 435 9.37 9.34 21.91
C LEU A 435 10.65 8.68 21.38
N ALA A 436 11.79 9.38 21.48
CA ALA A 436 13.08 8.87 21.03
C ALA A 436 13.45 7.58 21.76
N LYS A 437 13.27 7.52 23.08
CA LYS A 437 13.57 6.32 23.87
C LYS A 437 12.73 5.11 23.44
N THR A 438 11.42 5.29 23.22
CA THR A 438 10.54 4.19 22.80
C THR A 438 10.89 3.70 21.40
N LEU A 439 11.10 4.61 20.45
CA LEU A 439 11.43 4.24 19.07
C LEU A 439 12.83 3.62 18.96
N PHE A 440 13.81 4.11 19.71
CA PHE A 440 15.16 3.55 19.73
C PHE A 440 15.21 2.13 20.32
N ALA A 441 14.25 1.78 21.18
CA ALA A 441 14.12 0.44 21.75
C ALA A 441 13.45 -0.57 20.81
N LEU A 442 12.96 -0.14 19.64
CA LEU A 442 12.39 -1.06 18.66
C LEU A 442 13.48 -2.02 18.16
N PRO A 443 13.15 -3.30 17.98
CA PRO A 443 14.08 -4.27 17.42
C PRO A 443 14.35 -3.96 15.95
N GLY A 444 15.58 -4.22 15.52
CA GLY A 444 15.99 -3.99 14.14
C GLY A 444 16.14 -2.50 13.81
N GLY A 445 15.70 -2.12 12.62
CA GLY A 445 15.67 -0.74 12.17
C GLY A 445 14.30 -0.38 11.62
N TYR A 446 14.08 0.91 11.40
CA TYR A 446 12.81 1.46 10.95
C TYR A 446 13.02 2.62 9.97
N SER A 447 12.01 2.83 9.13
CA SER A 447 11.91 4.01 8.30
C SER A 447 11.31 5.15 9.10
N TRP A 448 11.88 6.32 8.91
CA TRP A 448 11.41 7.58 9.45
C TRP A 448 11.05 8.46 8.26
N ASN A 449 9.77 8.45 7.91
CA ASN A 449 9.23 9.12 6.74
C ASN A 449 8.78 10.52 7.17
N PHE A 450 9.63 11.51 6.92
CA PHE A 450 9.37 12.90 7.25
C PHE A 450 8.61 13.58 6.11
N VAL A 451 7.32 13.26 6.04
CA VAL A 451 6.45 13.48 4.87
C VAL A 451 5.12 14.14 5.22
N ALA A 452 4.94 14.58 6.46
CA ALA A 452 3.80 15.35 6.94
C ALA A 452 4.26 16.73 7.46
N GLY A 453 3.39 17.46 8.16
CA GLY A 453 3.64 18.86 8.48
C GLY A 453 3.45 19.79 7.27
N GLY A 454 3.87 21.04 7.40
CA GLY A 454 3.79 22.02 6.33
C GLY A 454 2.37 22.15 5.75
N GLU A 455 2.25 22.01 4.44
CA GLU A 455 0.95 22.07 3.74
C GLU A 455 0.01 20.93 4.11
N VAL A 456 0.53 19.73 4.42
CA VAL A 456 -0.29 18.60 4.89
C VAL A 456 -1.10 18.98 6.13
N SER A 457 -0.51 19.77 7.05
CA SER A 457 -1.19 20.23 8.27
C SER A 457 -2.15 21.40 8.07
N ARG A 458 -2.09 22.09 6.93
CA ARG A 458 -2.93 23.28 6.65
C ARG A 458 -4.19 22.96 5.87
N ILE A 459 -4.17 21.88 5.09
CA ILE A 459 -5.32 21.42 4.33
C ILE A 459 -6.41 20.95 5.29
N ASP A 460 -7.66 21.29 4.96
CA ASP A 460 -8.84 20.88 5.71
C ASP A 460 -8.86 19.35 5.89
N PRO A 461 -8.88 18.83 7.15
CA PRO A 461 -8.93 17.39 7.42
C PRO A 461 -10.07 16.68 6.70
N ASP A 462 -11.20 17.35 6.44
CA ASP A 462 -12.38 16.73 5.85
C ASP A 462 -12.46 16.87 4.32
N SER A 463 -11.48 17.53 3.69
CA SER A 463 -11.46 17.73 2.22
C SER A 463 -11.22 16.44 1.41
N VAL A 464 -10.64 15.44 2.07
CA VAL A 464 -10.32 14.10 1.55
C VAL A 464 -10.52 13.08 2.68
N ALA A 465 -10.56 11.79 2.37
CA ALA A 465 -10.87 10.72 3.32
C ALA A 465 -9.65 10.12 4.05
N VAL A 466 -8.48 10.75 3.95
CA VAL A 466 -7.30 10.30 4.71
C VAL A 466 -7.56 10.48 6.20
N ASN A 467 -7.00 9.60 7.04
CA ASN A 467 -7.12 9.75 8.49
C ASN A 467 -6.70 11.18 8.93
N PRO A 468 -7.56 11.94 9.64
CA PRO A 468 -7.25 13.29 10.11
C PRO A 468 -5.95 13.41 10.90
N ALA A 469 -5.46 12.33 11.53
CA ALA A 469 -4.17 12.31 12.22
C ALA A 469 -2.98 12.70 11.31
N TRP A 470 -3.11 12.61 9.98
CA TRP A 470 -2.13 13.14 9.04
C TRP A 470 -1.90 14.65 9.20
N ARG A 471 -2.94 15.40 9.58
CA ARG A 471 -2.89 16.86 9.73
C ARG A 471 -2.07 17.28 10.94
N ASP A 472 -2.03 16.44 11.97
CA ASP A 472 -1.24 16.69 13.19
C ASP A 472 0.17 16.08 13.13
N ALA A 473 0.41 15.14 12.21
CA ALA A 473 1.67 14.42 12.09
C ALA A 473 2.81 15.28 11.52
N LEU A 474 4.04 14.97 11.95
CA LEU A 474 5.27 15.38 11.24
C LEU A 474 5.89 14.22 10.47
N VAL A 475 5.89 13.06 11.11
CA VAL A 475 6.61 11.87 10.67
C VAL A 475 5.65 10.70 10.69
N GLU A 476 5.76 9.85 9.69
CA GLU A 476 5.24 8.49 9.74
C GLU A 476 6.43 7.55 9.98
N VAL A 477 6.35 6.71 11.02
CA VAL A 477 7.40 5.75 11.35
C VAL A 477 6.95 4.35 10.95
N ALA A 478 7.66 3.71 10.02
CA ALA A 478 7.38 2.37 9.54
C ALA A 478 8.43 1.38 10.05
N TYR A 479 7.98 0.30 10.68
CA TYR A 479 8.83 -0.74 11.24
C TYR A 479 8.21 -2.11 11.00
N GLY A 480 9.01 -3.16 11.06
CA GLY A 480 8.53 -4.48 10.71
C GLY A 480 9.49 -5.59 11.04
N GLU A 481 9.06 -6.79 10.69
CA GLU A 481 9.84 -8.01 10.83
C GLU A 481 9.98 -8.65 9.45
N SER A 482 11.13 -9.27 9.20
CA SER A 482 11.42 -10.00 7.98
C SER A 482 11.99 -11.38 8.33
N TRP A 483 11.86 -12.32 7.41
CA TRP A 483 12.36 -13.67 7.62
C TRP A 483 12.82 -14.33 6.32
N ASP A 484 13.76 -15.26 6.49
CA ASP A 484 14.30 -16.03 5.38
C ASP A 484 13.26 -16.97 4.77
N GLU A 485 13.46 -17.29 3.50
CA GLU A 485 12.65 -18.27 2.80
C GLU A 485 12.75 -19.65 3.48
N GLY A 486 11.60 -20.32 3.63
CA GLY A 486 11.52 -21.62 4.31
C GLY A 486 11.43 -21.56 5.84
N ALA A 487 11.36 -20.37 6.44
CA ALA A 487 11.02 -20.23 7.86
C ALA A 487 9.73 -20.99 8.19
N THR A 488 9.73 -21.66 9.34
CA THR A 488 8.58 -22.40 9.85
C THR A 488 7.48 -21.46 10.33
N SER A 489 6.23 -21.93 10.38
CA SER A 489 5.12 -21.12 10.90
C SER A 489 5.38 -20.64 12.34
N GLY A 490 6.07 -21.44 13.17
CA GLY A 490 6.42 -21.06 14.54
C GLY A 490 7.44 -19.92 14.63
N GLU A 491 8.43 -19.87 13.73
CA GLU A 491 9.38 -18.75 13.65
C GLU A 491 8.67 -17.48 13.18
N ILE A 492 7.80 -17.60 12.18
CA ILE A 492 6.98 -16.49 11.68
C ILE A 492 6.05 -15.96 12.79
N ASP A 493 5.39 -16.83 13.55
CA ASP A 493 4.51 -16.46 14.67
C ASP A 493 5.26 -15.75 15.80
N ALA A 494 6.52 -16.13 16.06
CA ALA A 494 7.37 -15.46 17.04
C ALA A 494 7.71 -14.03 16.61
N LEU A 495 8.08 -13.82 15.34
CA LEU A 495 8.32 -12.50 14.77
C LEU A 495 7.04 -11.65 14.78
N ILE A 496 5.89 -12.21 14.39
CA ILE A 496 4.59 -11.53 14.48
C ILE A 496 4.29 -11.10 15.92
N SER A 497 4.63 -11.95 16.90
CA SER A 497 4.44 -11.62 18.32
C SER A 497 5.35 -10.48 18.78
N GLN A 498 6.55 -10.36 18.21
CA GLN A 498 7.46 -9.22 18.42
C GLN A 498 6.90 -7.95 17.76
N LEU A 499 6.42 -8.02 16.52
CA LEU A 499 5.77 -6.89 15.83
C LEU A 499 4.60 -6.34 16.65
N LYS A 500 3.74 -7.21 17.20
CA LYS A 500 2.62 -6.80 18.07
C LYS A 500 3.07 -6.07 19.34
N GLN A 501 4.21 -6.47 19.92
CA GLN A 501 4.78 -5.79 21.08
C GLN A 501 5.30 -4.39 20.71
N SER A 502 6.01 -4.28 19.58
CA SER A 502 6.44 -2.99 19.02
C SER A 502 5.25 -2.06 18.74
N MET A 503 4.19 -2.58 18.12
CA MET A 503 2.93 -1.84 17.88
C MET A 503 2.31 -1.32 19.18
N ALA A 504 2.24 -2.16 20.22
CA ALA A 504 1.71 -1.75 21.51
C ALA A 504 2.57 -0.65 22.17
N ALA A 505 3.90 -0.77 22.11
CA ALA A 505 4.83 0.20 22.68
C ALA A 505 4.71 1.58 22.01
N VAL A 506 4.65 1.62 20.67
CA VAL A 506 4.55 2.88 19.91
C VAL A 506 3.16 3.51 20.06
N SER A 507 2.10 2.71 20.05
CA SER A 507 0.74 3.23 20.23
C SER A 507 0.52 3.82 21.63
N ALA A 508 1.15 3.25 22.66
CA ALA A 508 1.04 3.74 24.03
C ALA A 508 1.54 5.18 24.23
N ILE A 509 2.51 5.63 23.42
CA ILE A 509 3.04 7.00 23.47
C ILE A 509 2.37 7.96 22.49
N THR A 510 1.45 7.46 21.66
CA THR A 510 0.68 8.23 20.66
C THR A 510 -0.79 7.80 20.60
N PRO A 511 -1.51 7.73 21.74
CA PRO A 511 -2.78 6.99 21.85
C PRO A 511 -3.90 7.50 20.94
N ASN A 512 -3.93 8.79 20.62
CA ASN A 512 -4.98 9.41 19.81
C ASN A 512 -4.60 9.54 18.32
N SER A 513 -3.42 9.07 17.93
CA SER A 513 -2.94 9.15 16.55
C SER A 513 -3.44 7.98 15.69
N GLY A 514 -3.09 8.01 14.41
CA GLY A 514 -3.38 6.95 13.43
C GLY A 514 -2.13 6.22 12.93
N ALA A 515 -2.34 5.36 11.94
CA ALA A 515 -1.30 4.75 11.13
C ALA A 515 -1.62 4.96 9.64
N TYR A 516 -0.61 4.86 8.79
CA TYR A 516 -0.81 4.98 7.36
C TYR A 516 -1.40 3.69 6.78
N TYR A 517 -2.63 3.74 6.25
CA TYR A 517 -3.36 2.59 5.70
C TYR A 517 -2.55 1.71 4.72
N ASN A 518 -1.67 2.31 3.91
CA ASN A 518 -0.87 1.56 2.93
C ASN A 518 0.33 0.85 3.56
N GLU A 519 0.87 1.35 4.68
CA GLU A 519 2.02 0.80 5.40
C GLU A 519 1.58 0.34 6.79
N ALA A 520 0.54 -0.49 6.84
CA ALA A 520 -0.14 -0.89 8.06
C ALA A 520 0.02 -2.38 8.37
N SER A 521 -0.58 -2.82 9.48
CA SER A 521 -0.51 -4.20 9.95
C SER A 521 -1.87 -4.88 9.94
N LEU A 522 -1.89 -6.16 9.53
CA LEU A 522 -3.05 -7.05 9.69
C LEU A 522 -3.43 -7.31 11.16
N TYR A 523 -2.52 -7.00 12.09
CA TYR A 523 -2.71 -7.23 13.51
C TYR A 523 -3.20 -5.99 14.27
N GLU A 524 -3.48 -4.89 13.58
CA GLU A 524 -4.13 -3.74 14.20
C GLU A 524 -5.55 -4.15 14.64
N VAL A 525 -5.82 -3.99 15.94
CA VAL A 525 -7.08 -4.39 16.56
C VAL A 525 -8.14 -3.34 16.27
N ASP A 526 -7.80 -2.06 16.44
CA ASP A 526 -8.70 -0.94 16.23
C ASP A 526 -8.43 -0.27 14.86
N PHE A 527 -8.49 -1.09 13.81
CA PHE A 527 -8.11 -0.65 12.46
C PHE A 527 -9.06 0.43 11.91
N GLN A 528 -10.33 0.42 12.34
CA GLN A 528 -11.34 1.38 11.90
C GLN A 528 -10.90 2.80 12.29
N TYR A 529 -10.57 3.01 13.56
CA TYR A 529 -10.05 4.30 14.02
C TYR A 529 -8.60 4.53 13.58
N THR A 530 -7.74 3.52 13.70
CA THR A 530 -6.30 3.71 13.43
C THR A 530 -6.03 4.05 11.96
N PHE A 531 -6.79 3.50 11.01
CA PHE A 531 -6.55 3.74 9.58
C PHE A 531 -7.44 4.83 8.98
N PHE A 532 -8.61 5.07 9.55
CA PHE A 532 -9.60 6.00 8.97
C PHE A 532 -10.09 7.08 9.95
N GLY A 533 -9.80 6.96 11.24
CA GLY A 533 -10.22 7.92 12.26
C GLY A 533 -11.73 8.12 12.31
N GLU A 534 -12.14 9.36 12.52
CA GLU A 534 -13.56 9.75 12.59
C GLU A 534 -14.29 9.63 11.24
N HIS A 535 -13.56 9.44 10.14
CA HIS A 535 -14.15 9.29 8.80
C HIS A 535 -14.78 7.92 8.54
N TYR A 536 -14.47 6.91 9.36
CA TYR A 536 -14.90 5.53 9.13
C TYR A 536 -16.42 5.35 8.90
N PRO A 537 -17.33 5.95 9.70
CA PRO A 537 -18.77 5.78 9.48
C PRO A 537 -19.24 6.33 8.13
N SER A 538 -18.70 7.49 7.70
CA SER A 538 -19.01 8.09 6.40
C SER A 538 -18.49 7.22 5.25
N LEU A 539 -17.28 6.69 5.40
CA LEU A 539 -16.69 5.78 4.43
C LEU A 539 -17.51 4.50 4.28
N LEU A 540 -17.98 3.92 5.39
CA LEU A 540 -18.83 2.74 5.37
C LEU A 540 -20.17 3.02 4.66
N ALA A 541 -20.80 4.16 4.94
CA ALA A 541 -22.04 4.55 4.26
C ALA A 541 -21.86 4.73 2.74
N ILE A 542 -20.70 5.26 2.31
CA ILE A 542 -20.36 5.41 0.89
C ILE A 542 -20.08 4.04 0.26
N LYS A 543 -19.38 3.15 0.97
CA LYS A 543 -19.18 1.77 0.53
C LYS A 543 -20.52 1.07 0.28
N ASP A 544 -21.45 1.16 1.22
CA ASP A 544 -22.78 0.57 1.10
C ASP A 544 -23.55 1.07 -0.14
N LYS A 545 -23.33 2.33 -0.51
CA LYS A 545 -23.95 2.96 -1.68
C LYS A 545 -23.33 2.50 -3.00
N TYR A 546 -22.01 2.41 -3.09
CA TYR A 546 -21.29 2.17 -4.35
C TYR A 546 -20.82 0.72 -4.57
N ASP A 547 -20.86 -0.11 -3.52
CA ASP A 547 -20.64 -1.55 -3.58
C ASP A 547 -21.83 -2.36 -3.02
N PRO A 548 -23.02 -2.28 -3.64
CA PRO A 548 -24.21 -3.01 -3.16
C PRO A 548 -24.06 -4.53 -3.21
N HIS A 549 -23.16 -5.06 -4.06
CA HIS A 549 -22.86 -6.49 -4.17
C HIS A 549 -21.79 -6.98 -3.17
N ARG A 550 -21.26 -6.07 -2.34
CA ARG A 550 -20.18 -6.33 -1.37
C ARG A 550 -18.95 -6.97 -2.02
N LEU A 551 -18.75 -6.74 -3.32
CA LEU A 551 -17.76 -7.42 -4.15
C LEU A 551 -16.34 -7.05 -3.74
N PHE A 552 -16.13 -5.80 -3.36
CA PHE A 552 -14.82 -5.24 -3.07
C PHE A 552 -14.54 -5.34 -1.58
N VAL A 553 -13.82 -6.40 -1.20
CA VAL A 553 -13.41 -6.66 0.18
C VAL A 553 -11.90 -6.91 0.23
N VAL A 554 -11.23 -6.20 1.12
CA VAL A 554 -9.78 -6.32 1.37
C VAL A 554 -9.52 -6.34 2.87
N ALA A 555 -8.39 -6.92 3.26
CA ALA A 555 -8.05 -7.06 4.68
C ALA A 555 -7.90 -5.69 5.34
N LYS A 556 -8.59 -5.49 6.47
CA LYS A 556 -8.62 -4.22 7.20
C LYS A 556 -9.08 -3.02 6.34
N GLY A 557 -9.82 -3.27 5.26
CA GLY A 557 -10.54 -2.25 4.52
C GLY A 557 -11.86 -1.90 5.19
N VAL A 558 -12.48 -0.80 4.75
CA VAL A 558 -13.80 -0.39 5.22
C VAL A 558 -14.83 -1.50 4.96
N GLY A 559 -15.59 -1.90 5.98
CA GLY A 559 -16.59 -2.97 5.93
C GLY A 559 -16.01 -4.40 5.86
N SER A 560 -14.72 -4.58 6.13
CA SER A 560 -14.08 -5.91 6.14
C SER A 560 -14.43 -6.75 7.37
N GLU A 561 -14.85 -6.12 8.46
CA GLU A 561 -15.32 -6.73 9.71
C GLU A 561 -16.61 -7.53 9.56
N GLU A 562 -17.36 -7.34 8.47
CA GLU A 562 -18.53 -8.15 8.13
C GLU A 562 -18.14 -9.57 7.66
N TRP A 563 -16.85 -9.81 7.38
CA TRP A 563 -16.33 -11.04 6.81
C TRP A 563 -15.45 -11.79 7.80
N ASP A 564 -15.27 -13.09 7.57
CA ASP A 564 -14.30 -13.90 8.30
C ASP A 564 -12.85 -13.43 8.06
N SER A 565 -11.91 -13.99 8.83
CA SER A 565 -10.48 -13.64 8.73
C SER A 565 -9.84 -13.95 7.37
N GLU A 566 -10.48 -14.81 6.57
CA GLU A 566 -10.04 -15.13 5.20
C GLU A 566 -10.73 -14.24 4.15
N LEU A 567 -11.62 -13.33 4.57
CA LEU A 567 -12.46 -12.47 3.74
C LEU A 567 -13.29 -13.26 2.73
N ARG A 568 -13.74 -14.44 3.14
CA ARG A 568 -14.41 -15.39 2.27
C ARG A 568 -15.89 -15.48 2.57
N CYS A 569 -16.26 -15.68 3.82
CA CYS A 569 -17.65 -15.86 4.24
C CYS A 569 -18.11 -14.67 5.05
N ARG A 570 -19.32 -14.19 4.75
CA ARG A 570 -19.96 -13.16 5.55
C ARG A 570 -20.49 -13.75 6.87
N SER A 571 -20.33 -12.97 7.94
CA SER A 571 -20.74 -13.31 9.31
C SER A 571 -22.24 -13.13 9.57
#